data_AF-A0A9W7EIT2-F1
#
_entry.id   AF-A0A9W7EIT2-F1
#
_cell.length_a   1.000
_cell.length_b   1.000
_cell.length_c   1.000
_cell.angle_alpha   90.00
_cell.angle_beta   90.00
_cell.angle_gamma   90.00
#
_symmetry.space_group_name_H-M   'P 1'
#
loop_
_entity.id
_entity.type
_entity.pdbx_description
1 polymer ?
#
loop_
_entity_poly.entity_id
_entity_poly.type
_entity_poly.pdbx_seq_one_letter_code
_entity_poly.pdbx_strand_id
1 'polypeptide(L)'
;MARSLSIQITKFNNLSHIALLLGAFMSFADLVFDITMINEYMGYDMNSAIATIVTVLLSLFLQCVVVYVTHKKRKRVEILREMFYVLTFIKPGVDVYRVVTKQPQPAGASLTPLDEMIYLRGIELFSECIPGETGEDEDDHDAAVDEFLTPRFAGCLIQTTAFVMVKQTNIAGLSLGTSILTAAFISASMSIEKDANRECRKRFPNFYGFIPLDSLWRSVAVCLLVFLIAFAQLSAKVFACALCSAESITVLAIYLVVDVCILYAFKIIRNDFLYWIPTKNMVGSVLLAMLARLTFKWSLDFTAVLQARHPYELGGAYFAFTMISTPIVCLYFGYRYLEYVEGEDVQDDLNYVFAKEQVSNNDTTQWHN
;
A
#
# COMPACT_ATOMS: atom_id res chain seq x y z
N MET A 1 -34.73 11.72 22.60
CA MET A 1 -33.44 11.01 22.51
C MET A 1 -33.37 10.00 21.35
N ALA A 2 -34.32 9.07 21.20
CA ALA A 2 -34.30 8.09 20.10
C ALA A 2 -34.41 8.73 18.69
N ARG A 3 -35.26 9.76 18.53
CA ARG A 3 -35.43 10.46 17.24
C ARG A 3 -34.18 11.23 16.81
N SER A 4 -33.46 11.88 17.75
CA SER A 4 -32.20 12.56 17.45
C SER A 4 -31.08 11.58 17.09
N LEU A 5 -30.98 10.45 17.80
CA LEU A 5 -30.02 9.39 17.47
C LEU A 5 -30.28 8.79 16.09
N SER A 6 -31.56 8.53 15.75
CA SER A 6 -31.93 8.00 14.43
C SER A 6 -31.54 8.93 13.28
N ILE A 7 -31.70 10.25 13.45
CA ILE A 7 -31.28 11.25 12.46
C ILE A 7 -29.75 11.25 12.30
N GLN A 8 -29.02 11.14 13.40
CA GLN A 8 -27.56 11.12 13.36
C GLN A 8 -27.00 9.85 12.71
N ILE A 9 -27.59 8.69 13.00
CA ILE A 9 -27.26 7.42 12.33
C ILE A 9 -27.48 7.55 10.82
N THR A 10 -28.60 8.13 10.39
CA THR A 10 -28.86 8.36 8.96
C THR A 10 -27.84 9.30 8.33
N LYS A 11 -27.50 10.41 9.00
CA LYS A 11 -26.46 11.34 8.52
C LYS A 11 -25.09 10.67 8.40
N PHE A 12 -24.71 9.85 9.38
CA PHE A 12 -23.46 9.11 9.35
C PHE A 12 -23.41 8.06 8.24
N ASN A 13 -24.50 7.31 8.02
CA ASN A 13 -24.60 6.38 6.90
C ASN A 13 -24.47 7.11 5.55
N ASN A 14 -25.06 8.30 5.43
CA ASN A 14 -24.90 9.10 4.20
C ASN A 14 -23.44 9.54 4.01
N LEU A 15 -22.74 9.92 5.09
CA LEU A 15 -21.31 10.25 5.03
C LEU A 15 -20.47 9.06 4.58
N SER A 16 -20.74 7.88 5.12
CA SER A 16 -20.02 6.65 4.76
C SER A 16 -20.26 6.31 3.28
N HIS A 17 -21.52 6.37 2.81
CA HIS A 17 -21.86 6.21 1.39
C HIS A 17 -21.16 7.22 0.45
N ILE A 18 -21.03 8.49 0.87
CA ILE A 18 -20.28 9.49 0.10
C ILE A 18 -18.80 9.10 0.02
N ALA A 19 -18.20 8.65 1.13
CA ALA A 19 -16.81 8.21 1.15
C ALA A 19 -16.58 6.98 0.24
N LEU A 20 -17.54 6.05 0.18
CA LEU A 20 -17.50 4.91 -0.74
C LEU A 20 -17.51 5.31 -2.21
N LEU A 21 -18.41 6.22 -2.57
CA LEU A 21 -18.55 6.75 -3.93
C LEU A 21 -17.30 7.52 -4.35
N LEU A 22 -16.75 8.34 -3.45
CA LEU A 22 -15.50 9.05 -3.68
C LEU A 22 -14.34 8.05 -3.84
N GLY A 23 -14.29 6.99 -3.02
CA GLY A 23 -13.29 5.94 -3.14
C GLY A 23 -13.35 5.21 -4.49
N ALA A 24 -14.55 4.89 -4.99
CA ALA A 24 -14.69 4.30 -6.32
C ALA A 24 -14.28 5.27 -7.44
N PHE A 25 -14.59 6.57 -7.30
CA PHE A 25 -14.11 7.59 -8.22
C PHE A 25 -12.58 7.66 -8.24
N MET A 26 -11.93 7.59 -7.07
CA MET A 26 -10.48 7.55 -6.98
C MET A 26 -9.87 6.31 -7.65
N SER A 27 -10.46 5.11 -7.50
CA SER A 27 -10.00 3.92 -8.24
C SER A 27 -10.10 4.08 -9.76
N PHE A 28 -11.11 4.80 -10.28
CA PHE A 28 -11.19 5.11 -11.70
C PHE A 28 -10.16 6.16 -12.13
N ALA A 29 -9.89 7.15 -11.28
CA ALA A 29 -8.85 8.14 -11.54
C ALA A 29 -7.47 7.45 -11.59
N ASP A 30 -7.22 6.51 -10.69
CA ASP A 30 -6.00 5.70 -10.63
C ASP A 30 -5.74 4.93 -11.93
N LEU A 31 -6.78 4.26 -12.46
CA LEU A 31 -6.71 3.62 -13.78
C LEU A 31 -6.33 4.61 -14.91
N VAL A 32 -6.88 5.82 -14.88
CA VAL A 32 -6.54 6.84 -15.88
C VAL A 32 -5.07 7.25 -15.73
N PHE A 33 -4.59 7.44 -14.50
CA PHE A 33 -3.19 7.76 -14.23
C PHE A 33 -2.25 6.64 -14.70
N ASP A 34 -2.55 5.38 -14.41
CA ASP A 34 -1.78 4.23 -14.90
C ASP A 34 -1.66 4.23 -16.43
N ILE A 35 -2.77 4.46 -17.16
CA ILE A 35 -2.77 4.53 -18.63
C ILE A 35 -1.90 5.69 -19.12
N THR A 36 -1.99 6.87 -18.46
CA THR A 36 -1.17 8.02 -18.85
C THR A 36 0.31 7.77 -18.61
N MET A 37 0.66 7.15 -17.47
CA MET A 37 2.04 6.80 -17.12
C MET A 37 2.62 5.77 -18.08
N ILE A 38 1.86 4.74 -18.45
CA ILE A 38 2.29 3.75 -19.45
C ILE A 38 2.58 4.42 -20.79
N ASN A 39 1.68 5.29 -21.28
CA ASN A 39 1.90 5.98 -22.55
C ASN A 39 3.13 6.90 -22.53
N GLU A 40 3.39 7.57 -21.41
CA GLU A 40 4.56 8.43 -21.25
C GLU A 40 5.85 7.60 -21.18
N TYR A 41 5.86 6.53 -20.38
CA TYR A 41 7.02 5.65 -20.26
C TYR A 41 7.35 4.92 -21.56
N MET A 42 6.36 4.53 -22.36
CA MET A 42 6.62 3.93 -23.69
C MET A 42 7.46 4.80 -24.62
N GLY A 43 7.50 6.12 -24.40
CA GLY A 43 8.33 7.05 -25.17
C GLY A 43 9.70 7.37 -24.55
N TYR A 44 9.87 7.13 -23.25
CA TYR A 44 11.07 7.53 -22.50
C TYR A 44 11.86 6.33 -21.98
N ASP A 45 11.17 5.41 -21.30
CA ASP A 45 11.75 4.24 -20.64
C ASP A 45 10.79 3.05 -20.75
N MET A 46 11.05 2.20 -21.75
CA MET A 46 10.24 1.01 -22.04
C MET A 46 10.19 0.04 -20.85
N ASN A 47 11.25 0.05 -20.07
CA ASN A 47 11.49 -0.83 -18.94
C ASN A 47 10.54 -0.44 -17.77
N SER A 48 10.46 0.85 -17.42
CA SER A 48 9.44 1.38 -16.50
C SER A 48 8.00 1.19 -16.99
N ALA A 49 7.77 1.27 -18.31
CA ALA A 49 6.44 0.99 -18.89
C ALA A 49 6.03 -0.47 -18.66
N ILE A 50 6.94 -1.42 -18.89
CA ILE A 50 6.70 -2.86 -18.64
C ILE A 50 6.42 -3.10 -17.17
N ALA A 51 7.18 -2.49 -16.26
CA ALA A 51 6.96 -2.64 -14.82
C ALA A 51 5.54 -2.21 -14.39
N THR A 52 5.06 -1.07 -14.90
CA THR A 52 3.71 -0.57 -14.60
C THR A 52 2.63 -1.47 -15.21
N ILE A 53 2.84 -2.00 -16.42
CA ILE A 53 1.95 -2.98 -17.02
C ILE A 53 1.88 -4.26 -16.16
N VAL A 54 3.01 -4.75 -15.68
CA VAL A 54 3.09 -5.96 -14.85
C VAL A 54 2.32 -5.79 -13.54
N THR A 55 2.42 -4.64 -12.86
CA THR A 55 1.68 -4.40 -11.60
C THR A 55 0.17 -4.31 -11.84
N VAL A 56 -0.27 -3.66 -12.92
CA VAL A 56 -1.70 -3.62 -13.31
C VAL A 56 -2.21 -5.03 -13.63
N LEU A 57 -1.47 -5.81 -14.41
CA LEU A 57 -1.84 -7.19 -14.75
C LEU A 57 -1.88 -8.10 -13.51
N LEU A 58 -0.94 -7.91 -12.58
CA LEU A 58 -0.92 -8.63 -11.31
C LEU A 58 -2.15 -8.29 -10.45
N SER A 59 -2.53 -7.01 -10.37
CA SER A 59 -3.75 -6.57 -9.68
C SER A 59 -4.98 -7.26 -10.26
N LEU A 60 -5.15 -7.21 -11.58
CA LEU A 60 -6.27 -7.86 -12.26
C LEU A 60 -6.30 -9.38 -12.05
N PHE A 61 -5.14 -10.03 -12.10
CA PHE A 61 -5.02 -11.46 -11.87
C PHE A 61 -5.45 -11.84 -10.45
N LEU A 62 -4.93 -11.14 -9.42
CA LEU A 62 -5.27 -11.40 -8.03
C LEU A 62 -6.75 -11.12 -7.72
N GLN A 63 -7.31 -10.05 -8.29
CA GLN A 63 -8.74 -9.76 -8.19
C GLN A 63 -9.59 -10.87 -8.81
N CYS A 64 -9.22 -11.36 -9.99
CA CYS A 64 -9.86 -12.50 -10.65
C CYS A 64 -9.81 -13.78 -9.78
N VAL A 65 -8.68 -14.04 -9.11
CA VAL A 65 -8.55 -15.17 -8.17
C VAL A 65 -9.52 -15.03 -6.99
N VAL A 66 -9.64 -13.84 -6.39
CA VAL A 66 -10.59 -13.60 -5.29
C VAL A 66 -12.03 -13.78 -5.75
N VAL A 67 -12.40 -13.22 -6.90
CA VAL A 67 -13.74 -13.40 -7.49
C VAL A 67 -14.02 -14.87 -7.76
N TYR A 68 -13.07 -15.60 -8.34
CA TYR A 68 -13.21 -17.03 -8.57
C TYR A 68 -13.43 -17.81 -7.28
N VAL A 69 -12.57 -17.62 -6.27
CA VAL A 69 -12.66 -18.33 -4.99
C VAL A 69 -13.98 -18.01 -4.27
N THR A 70 -14.43 -16.76 -4.35
CA THR A 70 -15.67 -16.29 -3.72
C THR A 70 -16.90 -16.93 -4.36
N HIS A 71 -16.94 -17.00 -5.69
CA HIS A 71 -18.10 -17.43 -6.46
C HIS A 71 -17.99 -18.87 -7.01
N LYS A 72 -16.95 -19.65 -6.68
CA LYS A 72 -16.70 -21.02 -7.19
C LYS A 72 -17.85 -22.01 -7.02
N LYS A 73 -18.76 -21.78 -6.07
CA LYS A 73 -19.95 -22.62 -5.81
C LYS A 73 -21.19 -22.18 -6.60
N ARG A 74 -21.11 -21.08 -7.36
CA ARG A 74 -22.21 -20.51 -8.15
C ARG A 74 -22.19 -21.01 -9.60
N LYS A 75 -23.19 -20.61 -10.38
CA LYS A 75 -23.26 -20.95 -11.82
C LYS A 75 -22.11 -20.29 -12.58
N ARG A 76 -21.54 -20.99 -13.56
CA ARG A 76 -20.39 -20.50 -14.36
C ARG A 76 -20.64 -19.14 -15.01
N VAL A 77 -21.86 -18.89 -15.49
CA VAL A 77 -22.25 -17.59 -16.09
C VAL A 77 -22.12 -16.45 -15.08
N GLU A 78 -22.45 -16.69 -13.81
CA GLU A 78 -22.33 -15.68 -12.76
C GLU A 78 -20.85 -15.40 -12.44
N ILE A 79 -20.02 -16.44 -12.41
CA ILE A 79 -18.56 -16.29 -12.23
C ILE A 79 -17.96 -15.47 -13.38
N LEU A 80 -18.28 -15.83 -14.62
CA LEU A 80 -17.78 -15.12 -15.81
C LEU A 80 -18.25 -13.66 -15.84
N ARG A 81 -19.47 -13.38 -15.38
CA ARG A 81 -19.96 -12.00 -15.25
C ARG A 81 -19.17 -11.19 -14.23
N GLU A 82 -18.88 -11.76 -13.05
CA GLU A 82 -18.06 -11.07 -12.06
C GLU A 82 -16.61 -10.87 -12.54
N MET A 83 -16.03 -11.85 -13.24
CA MET A 83 -14.71 -11.69 -13.88
C MET A 83 -14.73 -10.61 -14.96
N PHE A 84 -15.79 -10.53 -15.75
CA PHE A 84 -15.95 -9.48 -16.75
C PHE A 84 -15.95 -8.09 -16.12
N TYR A 85 -16.61 -7.90 -14.97
CA TYR A 85 -16.57 -6.64 -14.24
C TYR A 85 -15.17 -6.26 -13.76
N VAL A 86 -14.35 -7.23 -13.34
CA VAL A 86 -12.95 -7.00 -12.96
C VAL A 86 -12.13 -6.60 -14.17
N LEU A 87 -12.17 -7.38 -15.26
CA LEU A 87 -11.37 -7.14 -16.47
C LEU A 87 -11.72 -5.84 -17.21
N THR A 88 -12.93 -5.32 -17.01
CA THR A 88 -13.36 -4.03 -17.57
C THR A 88 -13.14 -2.86 -16.62
N PHE A 89 -12.54 -3.09 -15.44
CA PHE A 89 -12.33 -2.10 -14.37
C PHE A 89 -13.63 -1.48 -13.81
N ILE A 90 -14.80 -2.04 -14.11
CA ILE A 90 -16.10 -1.54 -13.64
C ILE A 90 -16.44 -2.05 -12.23
N LYS A 91 -15.75 -3.09 -11.76
CA LYS A 91 -16.01 -3.76 -10.48
C LYS A 91 -16.07 -2.82 -9.26
N PRO A 92 -15.18 -1.81 -9.08
CA PRO A 92 -15.27 -0.88 -7.96
C PRO A 92 -16.62 -0.17 -7.87
N GLY A 93 -17.18 0.26 -9.01
CA GLY A 93 -18.50 0.90 -9.07
C GLY A 93 -19.65 -0.06 -8.78
N VAL A 94 -19.59 -1.29 -9.33
CA VAL A 94 -20.61 -2.33 -9.10
C VAL A 94 -20.67 -2.73 -7.64
N ASP A 95 -19.51 -2.87 -6.98
CA ASP A 95 -19.45 -3.26 -5.58
C ASP A 95 -19.96 -2.16 -4.65
N VAL A 96 -19.58 -0.89 -4.90
CA VAL A 96 -20.15 0.24 -4.16
C VAL A 96 -21.66 0.28 -4.30
N TYR A 97 -22.19 0.10 -5.51
CA TYR A 97 -23.64 0.03 -5.73
C TYR A 97 -24.29 -1.08 -4.88
N ARG A 98 -23.71 -2.28 -4.85
CA ARG A 98 -24.22 -3.42 -4.06
C ARG A 98 -24.17 -3.17 -2.55
N VAL A 99 -23.11 -2.52 -2.06
CA VAL A 99 -22.94 -2.17 -0.64
C VAL A 99 -23.92 -1.08 -0.21
N VAL A 100 -24.03 0.00 -0.99
CA VAL A 100 -24.94 1.13 -0.71
C VAL A 100 -26.41 0.67 -0.75
N THR A 101 -26.77 -0.17 -1.71
CA THR A 101 -28.13 -0.74 -1.81
C THR A 101 -28.39 -1.89 -0.84
N LYS A 102 -27.40 -2.28 -0.03
CA LYS A 102 -27.48 -3.34 1.00
C LYS A 102 -27.98 -4.67 0.42
N GLN A 103 -27.46 -5.05 -0.75
CA GLN A 103 -27.81 -6.34 -1.33
C GLN A 103 -27.40 -7.47 -0.39
N PRO A 104 -28.25 -8.51 -0.22
CA PRO A 104 -27.88 -9.67 0.57
C PRO A 104 -26.75 -10.44 -0.10
N GLN A 105 -26.01 -11.21 0.70
CA GLN A 105 -25.02 -12.14 0.18
C GLN A 105 -25.68 -13.12 -0.81
N PRO A 106 -25.19 -13.22 -2.06
CA PRO A 106 -25.74 -14.14 -3.05
C PRO A 106 -25.63 -15.59 -2.58
N ALA A 107 -26.63 -16.41 -2.89
CA ALA A 107 -26.61 -17.84 -2.55
C ALA A 107 -25.37 -18.52 -3.15
N GLY A 108 -24.57 -19.18 -2.31
CA GLY A 108 -23.34 -19.87 -2.70
C GLY A 108 -22.08 -18.98 -2.77
N ALA A 109 -22.19 -17.66 -2.60
CA ALA A 109 -21.02 -16.79 -2.43
C ALA A 109 -20.38 -17.03 -1.06
N SER A 110 -19.05 -16.97 -0.97
CA SER A 110 -18.32 -17.17 0.30
C SER A 110 -18.17 -15.89 1.12
N LEU A 111 -18.30 -14.72 0.49
CA LEU A 111 -18.12 -13.39 1.09
C LEU A 111 -19.40 -12.56 0.96
N THR A 112 -19.61 -11.64 1.89
CA THR A 112 -20.64 -10.61 1.75
C THR A 112 -20.22 -9.56 0.72
N PRO A 113 -21.14 -8.78 0.12
CA PRO A 113 -20.77 -7.74 -0.84
C PRO A 113 -19.78 -6.71 -0.28
N LEU A 114 -19.90 -6.36 1.02
CA LEU A 114 -18.96 -5.47 1.70
C LEU A 114 -17.57 -6.11 1.84
N ASP A 115 -17.53 -7.38 2.24
CA ASP A 115 -16.28 -8.10 2.38
C ASP A 115 -15.57 -8.21 1.03
N GLU A 116 -16.26 -8.68 -0.01
CA GLU A 116 -15.72 -8.83 -1.37
C GLU A 116 -15.10 -7.52 -1.88
N MET A 117 -15.81 -6.38 -1.71
CA MET A 117 -15.29 -5.06 -2.06
C MET A 117 -13.99 -4.71 -1.33
N ILE A 118 -13.89 -5.03 -0.03
CA ILE A 118 -12.71 -4.74 0.78
C ILE A 118 -11.51 -5.61 0.37
N TYR A 119 -11.73 -6.90 0.05
CA TYR A 119 -10.65 -7.75 -0.45
C TYR A 119 -10.13 -7.24 -1.80
N LEU A 120 -11.02 -6.83 -2.71
CA LEU A 120 -10.63 -6.34 -4.03
C LEU A 120 -9.87 -5.00 -3.94
N ARG A 121 -10.36 -4.04 -3.15
CA ARG A 121 -9.64 -2.79 -2.87
C ARG A 121 -8.31 -3.03 -2.14
N GLY A 122 -8.26 -4.03 -1.25
CA GLY A 122 -7.02 -4.44 -0.60
C GLY A 122 -5.98 -4.96 -1.59
N ILE A 123 -6.41 -5.68 -2.64
CA ILE A 123 -5.54 -6.14 -3.73
C ILE A 123 -5.08 -4.98 -4.61
N GLU A 124 -5.96 -4.01 -4.91
CA GLU A 124 -5.58 -2.77 -5.62
C GLU A 124 -4.43 -2.08 -4.88
N LEU A 125 -4.62 -1.79 -3.58
CA LEU A 125 -3.59 -1.18 -2.73
C LEU A 125 -2.33 -2.05 -2.60
N PHE A 126 -2.48 -3.38 -2.50
CA PHE A 126 -1.34 -4.29 -2.45
C PHE A 126 -0.47 -4.16 -3.69
N SER A 127 -1.08 -4.20 -4.87
CA SER A 127 -0.38 -4.23 -6.16
C SER A 127 0.32 -2.91 -6.46
N GLU A 128 -0.25 -1.79 -6.01
CA GLU A 128 0.38 -0.46 -6.08
C GLU A 128 1.62 -0.35 -5.18
N CYS A 129 1.68 -1.13 -4.10
CA CYS A 129 2.78 -1.12 -3.14
C CYS A 129 3.89 -2.17 -3.45
N ILE A 130 3.78 -2.91 -4.56
CA ILE A 130 4.77 -3.90 -4.96
C ILE A 130 5.95 -3.22 -5.66
N PRO A 131 7.19 -3.66 -5.38
CA PRO A 131 8.33 -3.18 -6.11
C PRO A 131 8.46 -3.72 -7.55
N GLY A 132 8.77 -2.85 -8.51
CA GLY A 132 9.12 -3.17 -9.89
C GLY A 132 10.44 -2.50 -10.33
N GLU A 133 11.37 -3.28 -10.88
CA GLU A 133 12.64 -2.82 -11.44
C GLU A 133 12.50 -2.32 -12.88
N THR A 134 13.46 -1.51 -13.35
CA THR A 134 14.39 -1.99 -14.39
C THR A 134 15.70 -1.19 -14.38
N GLY A 135 16.83 -1.90 -14.41
CA GLY A 135 18.17 -1.35 -14.51
C GLY A 135 18.38 -0.55 -15.80
N GLU A 136 19.20 0.49 -15.70
CA GLU A 136 19.96 0.99 -16.84
C GLU A 136 21.11 0.02 -17.07
N ASP A 137 21.22 -0.50 -18.29
CA ASP A 137 22.34 -1.30 -18.74
C ASP A 137 23.65 -0.49 -18.57
N GLU A 138 24.46 -0.81 -17.56
CA GLU A 138 25.91 -0.67 -17.68
C GLU A 138 26.46 -2.02 -18.14
N ASP A 139 27.16 -1.99 -19.28
CA ASP A 139 27.81 -3.11 -19.96
C ASP A 139 28.68 -3.96 -19.02
N ASP A 140 28.12 -4.97 -18.35
CA ASP A 140 28.92 -6.10 -17.85
C ASP A 140 28.15 -7.42 -17.95
N HIS A 141 28.59 -8.24 -18.89
CA HIS A 141 28.17 -9.63 -19.04
C HIS A 141 28.66 -10.43 -17.83
N ASP A 142 27.83 -10.62 -16.79
CA ASP A 142 27.80 -11.81 -15.91
C ASP A 142 26.86 -11.61 -14.69
N ALA A 143 25.57 -11.28 -14.89
CA ALA A 143 24.61 -11.09 -13.78
C ALA A 143 23.22 -11.70 -14.03
N ALA A 144 23.14 -12.97 -14.44
CA ALA A 144 21.86 -13.66 -14.67
C ALA A 144 21.22 -14.28 -13.41
N VAL A 145 21.69 -13.95 -12.20
CA VAL A 145 21.22 -14.56 -10.93
C VAL A 145 20.81 -13.53 -9.86
N ASP A 146 20.94 -12.23 -10.14
CA ASP A 146 20.56 -11.15 -9.21
C ASP A 146 19.21 -10.47 -9.57
N GLU A 147 18.53 -10.99 -10.60
CA GLU A 147 17.29 -10.51 -11.25
C GLU A 147 16.01 -10.56 -10.37
N PHE A 148 16.12 -10.88 -9.07
CA PHE A 148 14.97 -11.06 -8.18
C PHE A 148 14.96 -10.12 -6.97
N LEU A 149 16.03 -9.36 -6.72
CA LEU A 149 16.21 -8.65 -5.46
C LEU A 149 16.50 -7.14 -5.61
N THR A 150 15.95 -6.51 -6.64
CA THR A 150 16.13 -5.08 -6.90
C THR A 150 14.82 -4.28 -6.82
N PRO A 151 14.37 -3.82 -5.63
CA PRO A 151 13.15 -3.05 -5.52
C PRO A 151 13.41 -1.57 -5.82
N ARG A 152 13.20 -1.16 -7.08
CA ARG A 152 12.56 0.13 -7.36
C ARG A 152 11.06 -0.12 -7.35
N PHE A 153 10.22 0.87 -7.03
CA PHE A 153 8.85 0.59 -6.58
C PHE A 153 7.78 0.89 -7.62
N ALA A 154 6.52 0.48 -7.49
CA ALA A 154 5.44 1.01 -8.34
C ALA A 154 4.88 2.36 -7.82
N GLY A 155 4.40 3.20 -8.73
CA GLY A 155 3.62 4.42 -8.47
C GLY A 155 4.22 5.42 -7.48
N CYS A 156 3.77 5.36 -6.22
CA CYS A 156 4.16 6.27 -5.14
C CYS A 156 5.69 6.31 -4.88
N LEU A 157 6.39 5.18 -4.88
CA LEU A 157 7.79 5.19 -4.46
C LEU A 157 8.77 5.54 -5.58
N ILE A 158 8.45 5.33 -6.87
CA ILE A 158 9.24 5.86 -8.01
C ILE A 158 9.39 7.37 -7.88
N GLN A 159 8.28 8.04 -7.55
CA GLN A 159 8.24 9.47 -7.36
C GLN A 159 9.02 9.90 -6.12
N THR A 160 9.11 9.05 -5.09
CA THR A 160 9.86 9.32 -3.86
C THR A 160 11.36 9.15 -4.07
N THR A 161 11.81 8.10 -4.78
CA THR A 161 13.22 7.95 -5.13
C THR A 161 13.67 9.03 -6.09
N ALA A 162 12.83 9.43 -7.06
CA ALA A 162 13.11 10.58 -7.92
C ALA A 162 13.16 11.89 -7.10
N PHE A 163 12.27 12.10 -6.14
CA PHE A 163 12.25 13.29 -5.29
C PHE A 163 13.45 13.36 -4.33
N VAL A 164 13.82 12.24 -3.70
CA VAL A 164 14.94 12.16 -2.74
C VAL A 164 16.29 12.17 -3.46
N MET A 165 16.44 11.45 -4.58
CA MET A 165 17.72 11.28 -5.27
C MET A 165 18.00 12.35 -6.33
N VAL A 166 16.99 12.87 -7.03
CA VAL A 166 17.20 13.71 -8.22
C VAL A 166 17.12 15.22 -7.92
N LYS A 167 16.83 15.63 -6.68
CA LYS A 167 16.72 17.06 -6.28
C LYS A 167 15.89 17.91 -7.29
N GLN A 168 14.82 17.36 -7.90
CA GLN A 168 14.08 18.07 -8.96
C GLN A 168 12.53 18.05 -8.88
N THR A 169 11.99 19.28 -8.98
CA THR A 169 10.63 19.79 -9.24
C THR A 169 9.53 19.67 -8.18
N ASN A 170 8.84 20.79 -7.96
CA ASN A 170 7.59 20.90 -7.20
C ASN A 170 6.48 19.96 -7.70
N ILE A 171 6.54 19.53 -8.97
CA ILE A 171 5.50 18.74 -9.64
C ILE A 171 5.57 17.27 -9.21
N ALA A 172 6.77 16.68 -9.11
CA ALA A 172 6.95 15.30 -8.66
C ALA A 172 6.48 15.12 -7.20
N GLY A 173 6.80 16.08 -6.33
CA GLY A 173 6.33 16.08 -4.94
C GLY A 173 4.80 16.23 -4.82
N LEU A 174 4.16 17.01 -5.71
CA LEU A 174 2.70 17.12 -5.75
C LEU A 174 2.04 15.81 -6.18
N SER A 175 2.59 15.12 -7.19
CA SER A 175 2.07 13.82 -7.62
C SER A 175 2.19 12.76 -6.51
N LEU A 176 3.34 12.72 -5.84
CA LEU A 176 3.57 11.84 -4.70
C LEU A 176 2.55 12.11 -3.57
N GLY A 177 2.37 13.39 -3.24
CA GLY A 177 1.40 13.80 -2.25
C GLY A 177 -0.02 13.37 -2.63
N THR A 178 -0.42 13.50 -3.90
CA THR A 178 -1.75 13.07 -4.35
C THR A 178 -1.95 11.56 -4.23
N SER A 179 -0.96 10.74 -4.61
CA SER A 179 -1.08 9.28 -4.53
C SER A 179 -1.11 8.77 -3.09
N ILE A 180 -0.30 9.35 -2.20
CA ILE A 180 -0.37 9.02 -0.76
C ILE A 180 -1.75 9.39 -0.20
N LEU A 181 -2.30 10.55 -0.58
CA LEU A 181 -3.63 10.99 -0.13
C LEU A 181 -4.74 10.06 -0.63
N THR A 182 -4.71 9.63 -1.89
CA THR A 182 -5.72 8.71 -2.45
C THR A 182 -5.66 7.34 -1.80
N ALA A 183 -4.48 6.73 -1.68
CA ALA A 183 -4.31 5.43 -1.04
C ALA A 183 -4.70 5.46 0.45
N ALA A 184 -4.30 6.50 1.19
CA ALA A 184 -4.72 6.70 2.58
C ALA A 184 -6.24 6.87 2.70
N PHE A 185 -6.87 7.58 1.75
CA PHE A 185 -8.32 7.76 1.72
C PHE A 185 -9.05 6.43 1.46
N ILE A 186 -8.58 5.62 0.50
CA ILE A 186 -9.15 4.31 0.20
C ILE A 186 -9.06 3.40 1.43
N SER A 187 -7.89 3.31 2.08
CA SER A 187 -7.70 2.55 3.32
C SER A 187 -8.62 3.00 4.46
N ALA A 188 -8.70 4.30 4.70
CA ALA A 188 -9.57 4.88 5.72
C ALA A 188 -11.04 4.59 5.42
N SER A 189 -11.47 4.73 4.17
CA SER A 189 -12.86 4.47 3.75
C SER A 189 -13.26 3.02 4.03
N MET A 190 -12.39 2.03 3.77
CA MET A 190 -12.68 0.62 4.07
C MET A 190 -12.89 0.39 5.57
N SER A 191 -12.07 1.02 6.41
CA SER A 191 -12.17 0.91 7.87
C SER A 191 -13.44 1.58 8.42
N ILE A 192 -13.79 2.75 7.88
CA ILE A 192 -15.02 3.47 8.23
C ILE A 192 -16.25 2.65 7.85
N GLU A 193 -16.25 2.01 6.68
CA GLU A 193 -17.39 1.21 6.20
C GLU A 193 -17.62 -0.07 7.00
N LYS A 194 -16.53 -0.77 7.33
CA LYS A 194 -16.60 -1.92 8.24
C LYS A 194 -17.19 -1.53 9.59
N ASP A 195 -16.76 -0.39 10.12
CA ASP A 195 -17.29 0.12 11.38
C ASP A 195 -18.73 0.60 11.25
N ALA A 196 -19.11 1.27 10.16
CA ALA A 196 -20.47 1.74 9.91
C ALA A 196 -21.48 0.59 9.72
N ASN A 197 -21.03 -0.57 9.25
CA ASN A 197 -21.91 -1.71 9.00
C ASN A 197 -22.54 -2.25 10.29
N ARG A 198 -23.88 -2.26 10.33
CA ARG A 198 -24.67 -2.70 11.48
C ARG A 198 -24.42 -4.16 11.85
N GLU A 199 -24.26 -5.05 10.87
CA GLU A 199 -24.01 -6.47 11.11
C GLU A 199 -22.61 -6.69 11.68
N CYS A 200 -21.62 -5.90 11.26
CA CYS A 200 -20.28 -5.93 11.84
C CYS A 200 -20.31 -5.49 13.32
N ARG A 201 -20.96 -4.36 13.64
CA ARG A 201 -21.14 -3.88 15.03
C ARG A 201 -21.88 -4.88 15.92
N LYS A 202 -22.87 -5.60 15.39
CA LYS A 202 -23.58 -6.65 16.13
C LYS A 202 -22.70 -7.88 16.37
N ARG A 203 -21.94 -8.31 15.37
CA ARG A 203 -21.13 -9.53 15.42
C ARG A 203 -19.91 -9.39 16.31
N PHE A 204 -19.27 -8.22 16.29
CA PHE A 204 -18.07 -7.94 17.10
C PHE A 204 -18.19 -6.58 17.82
N PRO A 205 -19.04 -6.47 18.86
CA PRO A 205 -19.33 -5.20 19.53
C PRO A 205 -18.14 -4.61 20.29
N ASN A 206 -17.15 -5.43 20.66
CA ASN A 206 -15.92 -4.97 21.32
C ASN A 206 -14.86 -4.47 20.33
N PHE A 207 -15.01 -4.76 19.03
CA PHE A 207 -14.05 -4.41 17.99
C PHE A 207 -14.55 -3.26 17.11
N TYR A 208 -15.80 -3.36 16.66
CA TYR A 208 -16.48 -2.31 15.90
C TYR A 208 -17.37 -1.47 16.81
N GLY A 209 -17.68 -0.26 16.35
CA GLY A 209 -18.31 0.79 17.15
C GLY A 209 -17.33 1.83 17.67
N PHE A 210 -16.08 1.84 17.18
CA PHE A 210 -15.09 2.83 17.61
C PHE A 210 -15.40 4.22 17.03
N ILE A 211 -16.21 4.32 15.97
CA ILE A 211 -16.75 5.59 15.51
C ILE A 211 -18.05 5.88 16.28
N PRO A 212 -18.06 6.90 17.17
CA PRO A 212 -19.23 7.22 17.97
C PRO A 212 -20.36 7.75 17.08
N LEU A 213 -21.61 7.35 17.34
CA LEU A 213 -22.79 7.78 16.57
C LEU A 213 -23.62 8.86 17.29
N ASP A 214 -23.16 9.32 18.46
CA ASP A 214 -23.91 10.25 19.32
C ASP A 214 -23.84 11.70 18.83
N SER A 215 -22.79 12.05 18.10
CA SER A 215 -22.56 13.36 17.51
C SER A 215 -21.85 13.22 16.17
N LEU A 216 -22.42 13.80 15.11
CA LEU A 216 -21.82 13.81 13.76
C LEU A 216 -20.38 14.34 13.78
N TRP A 217 -20.11 15.40 14.53
CA TRP A 217 -18.76 15.99 14.62
C TRP A 217 -17.75 15.05 15.28
N ARG A 218 -18.18 14.25 16.27
CA ARG A 218 -17.32 13.22 16.87
C ARG A 218 -17.07 12.10 15.87
N SER A 219 -18.08 11.69 15.12
CA SER A 219 -17.91 10.69 14.06
C SER A 219 -16.92 11.16 12.99
N VAL A 220 -17.09 12.40 12.51
CA VAL A 220 -16.21 13.02 11.52
C VAL A 220 -14.79 13.16 12.05
N ALA A 221 -14.60 13.58 13.30
CA ALA A 221 -13.29 13.69 13.92
C ALA A 221 -12.56 12.33 13.99
N VAL A 222 -13.28 11.26 14.36
CA VAL A 222 -12.70 9.90 14.35
C VAL A 222 -12.40 9.44 12.92
N CYS A 223 -13.29 9.68 11.95
CA CYS A 223 -13.01 9.38 10.54
C CYS A 223 -11.75 10.10 10.03
N LEU A 224 -11.59 11.38 10.38
CA LEU A 224 -10.39 12.16 10.06
C LEU A 224 -9.14 11.59 10.73
N LEU A 225 -9.24 11.17 12.00
CA LEU A 225 -8.13 10.52 12.70
C LEU A 225 -7.72 9.21 12.01
N VAL A 226 -8.68 8.38 11.59
CA VAL A 226 -8.40 7.15 10.83
C VAL A 226 -7.65 7.47 9.54
N PHE A 227 -8.06 8.51 8.82
CA PHE A 227 -7.37 8.98 7.63
C PHE A 227 -5.96 9.49 7.92
N LEU A 228 -5.77 10.31 8.96
CA LEU A 228 -4.46 10.83 9.33
C LEU A 228 -3.48 9.73 9.76
N ILE A 229 -3.96 8.69 10.43
CA ILE A 229 -3.14 7.51 10.77
C ILE A 229 -2.69 6.79 9.50
N ALA A 230 -3.60 6.55 8.56
CA ALA A 230 -3.29 5.92 7.27
C ALA A 230 -2.29 6.75 6.46
N PHE A 231 -2.49 8.07 6.39
CA PHE A 231 -1.60 9.00 5.71
C PHE A 231 -0.21 9.02 6.34
N ALA A 232 -0.11 9.20 7.66
CA ALA A 232 1.17 9.24 8.36
C ALA A 232 1.95 7.93 8.22
N GLN A 233 1.27 6.79 8.26
CA GLN A 233 1.93 5.50 8.05
C GLN A 233 2.41 5.32 6.63
N LEU A 234 1.58 5.64 5.64
CA LEU A 234 1.96 5.51 4.25
C LEU A 234 3.16 6.39 3.94
N SER A 235 3.13 7.66 4.36
CA SER A 235 4.28 8.55 4.23
C SER A 235 5.53 7.96 4.90
N ALA A 236 5.45 7.54 6.16
CA ALA A 236 6.60 6.98 6.87
C ALA A 236 7.16 5.72 6.19
N LYS A 237 6.30 4.83 5.67
CA LYS A 237 6.72 3.61 4.98
C LYS A 237 7.39 3.93 3.65
N VAL A 238 6.80 4.84 2.87
CA VAL A 238 7.31 5.33 1.59
C VAL A 238 8.70 5.95 1.77
N PHE A 239 8.88 6.84 2.75
CA PHE A 239 10.17 7.43 3.07
C PHE A 239 11.18 6.41 3.61
N ALA A 240 10.78 5.52 4.52
CA ALA A 240 11.66 4.48 5.04
C ALA A 240 12.21 3.61 3.91
N CYS A 241 11.35 3.15 3.00
CA CYS A 241 11.74 2.34 1.86
C CYS A 241 12.67 3.09 0.90
N ALA A 242 12.39 4.37 0.61
CA ALA A 242 13.26 5.20 -0.23
C ALA A 242 14.65 5.38 0.38
N LEU A 243 14.74 5.63 1.68
CA LEU A 243 16.02 5.76 2.40
C LEU A 243 16.75 4.42 2.51
N CYS A 244 16.04 3.31 2.70
CA CYS A 244 16.65 1.96 2.65
C CYS A 244 17.25 1.68 1.27
N SER A 245 16.54 2.01 0.19
CA SER A 245 17.06 1.84 -1.18
C SER A 245 18.26 2.74 -1.48
N ALA A 246 18.39 3.87 -0.76
CA ALA A 246 19.54 4.75 -0.89
C ALA A 246 20.82 4.13 -0.33
N GLU A 247 20.73 3.34 0.73
CA GLU A 247 21.89 2.66 1.32
C GLU A 247 22.26 1.40 0.52
N SER A 248 21.31 0.48 0.37
CA SER A 248 21.48 -0.65 -0.54
C SER A 248 20.16 -1.38 -0.78
N ILE A 249 20.11 -2.00 -1.95
CA ILE A 249 19.01 -2.83 -2.40
C ILE A 249 18.76 -4.03 -1.46
N THR A 250 19.85 -4.63 -0.98
CA THR A 250 19.84 -5.79 -0.09
C THR A 250 19.26 -5.45 1.28
N VAL A 251 19.59 -4.28 1.83
CA VAL A 251 19.04 -3.80 3.11
C VAL A 251 17.53 -3.61 3.00
N LEU A 252 17.06 -3.04 1.89
CA LEU A 252 15.63 -2.89 1.64
C LEU A 252 14.92 -4.25 1.51
N ALA A 253 15.49 -5.18 0.76
CA ALA A 253 14.93 -6.53 0.62
C ALA A 253 14.82 -7.23 1.97
N ILE A 254 15.87 -7.15 2.80
CA ILE A 254 15.86 -7.68 4.17
C ILE A 254 14.76 -7.01 5.00
N TYR A 255 14.64 -5.69 4.96
CA TYR A 255 13.62 -4.95 5.71
C TYR A 255 12.19 -5.41 5.37
N LEU A 256 11.88 -5.60 4.08
CA LEU A 256 10.55 -6.03 3.65
C LEU A 256 10.29 -7.52 3.95
N VAL A 257 11.26 -8.40 3.69
CA VAL A 257 11.10 -9.85 3.84
C VAL A 257 11.06 -10.28 5.31
N VAL A 258 11.91 -9.71 6.16
CA VAL A 258 12.00 -10.08 7.58
C VAL A 258 10.66 -9.90 8.29
N ASP A 259 9.96 -8.80 8.05
CA ASP A 259 8.67 -8.51 8.69
C ASP A 259 7.58 -9.52 8.25
N VAL A 260 7.54 -9.91 6.98
CA VAL A 260 6.63 -10.97 6.49
C VAL A 260 6.99 -12.33 7.11
N CYS A 261 8.28 -12.67 7.21
CA CYS A 261 8.75 -13.90 7.83
C CYS A 261 8.35 -13.97 9.31
N ILE A 262 8.45 -12.86 10.05
CA ILE A 262 8.03 -12.79 11.45
C ILE A 262 6.53 -13.04 11.58
N LEU A 263 5.68 -12.46 10.71
CA LEU A 263 4.25 -12.75 10.71
C LEU A 263 3.97 -14.24 10.51
N TYR A 264 4.61 -14.87 9.53
CA TYR A 264 4.40 -16.29 9.24
C TYR A 264 4.82 -17.17 10.42
N ALA A 265 6.01 -16.92 10.99
CA ALA A 265 6.46 -17.61 12.19
C ALA A 265 5.45 -17.44 13.34
N PHE A 266 4.99 -16.21 13.59
CA PHE A 266 4.01 -15.90 14.62
C PHE A 266 2.70 -16.68 14.44
N LYS A 267 2.19 -16.78 13.21
CA LYS A 267 0.94 -17.51 12.90
C LYS A 267 1.11 -19.02 12.96
N ILE A 268 2.26 -19.56 12.54
CA ILE A 268 2.58 -20.99 12.65
C ILE A 268 2.68 -21.40 14.11
N ILE A 269 3.41 -20.64 14.94
CA ILE A 269 3.55 -20.92 16.38
C ILE A 269 2.20 -20.94 17.09
N ARG A 270 1.27 -20.06 16.67
CA ARG A 270 -0.09 -20.01 17.23
C ARG A 270 -1.07 -21.03 16.64
N ASN A 271 -0.64 -21.87 15.70
CA ASN A 271 -1.51 -22.79 14.96
C ASN A 271 -2.71 -22.09 14.28
N ASP A 272 -2.54 -20.82 13.86
CA ASP A 272 -3.57 -19.98 13.23
C ASP A 272 -3.13 -19.52 11.82
N PHE A 273 -2.36 -20.38 11.15
CA PHE A 273 -1.85 -20.09 9.83
C PHE A 273 -2.94 -20.20 8.75
N LEU A 274 -3.73 -21.29 8.79
CA LEU A 274 -4.73 -21.60 7.78
C LEU A 274 -5.91 -20.61 7.80
N TYR A 275 -6.35 -20.20 6.62
CA TYR A 275 -7.49 -19.29 6.44
C TYR A 275 -8.83 -20.04 6.46
N TRP A 276 -9.95 -19.37 6.77
CA TRP A 276 -11.25 -20.03 6.92
C TRP A 276 -11.86 -20.57 5.62
N ILE A 277 -11.30 -20.22 4.46
CA ILE A 277 -11.85 -20.60 3.16
C ILE A 277 -11.55 -22.08 2.92
N PRO A 278 -12.58 -22.95 2.85
CA PRO A 278 -12.35 -24.37 2.68
C PRO A 278 -11.85 -24.65 1.26
N THR A 279 -10.70 -25.32 1.17
CA THR A 279 -10.19 -25.94 -0.04
C THR A 279 -10.21 -27.46 0.12
N LYS A 280 -10.27 -28.20 -1.00
CA LYS A 280 -10.34 -29.68 -0.96
C LYS A 280 -9.00 -30.33 -0.61
N ASN A 281 -7.88 -29.62 -0.82
CA ASN A 281 -6.53 -30.16 -0.73
C ASN A 281 -5.72 -29.35 0.30
N MET A 282 -4.95 -30.03 1.16
CA MET A 282 -4.13 -29.36 2.19
C MET A 282 -3.17 -28.32 1.59
N VAL A 283 -2.48 -28.66 0.50
CA VAL A 283 -1.58 -27.75 -0.22
C VAL A 283 -2.30 -26.49 -0.68
N GLY A 284 -3.52 -26.63 -1.20
CA GLY A 284 -4.33 -25.49 -1.64
C GLY A 284 -4.71 -24.56 -0.49
N SER A 285 -5.02 -25.12 0.69
CA SER A 285 -5.32 -24.32 1.89
C SER A 285 -4.09 -23.57 2.41
N VAL A 286 -2.91 -24.20 2.35
CA VAL A 286 -1.64 -23.56 2.77
C VAL A 286 -1.28 -22.43 1.81
N LEU A 287 -1.31 -22.66 0.49
CA LEU A 287 -1.01 -21.63 -0.50
C LEU A 287 -1.98 -20.46 -0.44
N LEU A 288 -3.29 -20.73 -0.30
CA LEU A 288 -4.29 -19.69 -0.14
C LEU A 288 -4.04 -18.87 1.13
N ALA A 289 -3.69 -19.53 2.23
CA ALA A 289 -3.35 -18.85 3.47
C ALA A 289 -2.08 -18.00 3.32
N MET A 290 -1.01 -18.52 2.70
CA MET A 290 0.21 -17.76 2.43
C MET A 290 -0.09 -16.47 1.66
N LEU A 291 -0.78 -16.59 0.53
CA LEU A 291 -1.11 -15.46 -0.34
C LEU A 291 -2.04 -14.46 0.36
N ALA A 292 -3.14 -14.92 0.97
CA ALA A 292 -4.05 -14.03 1.68
C ALA A 292 -3.34 -13.29 2.82
N ARG A 293 -2.54 -13.99 3.63
CA ARG A 293 -1.77 -13.37 4.72
C ARG A 293 -0.74 -12.38 4.19
N LEU A 294 -0.05 -12.68 3.09
CA LEU A 294 0.90 -11.77 2.45
C LEU A 294 0.20 -10.49 1.98
N THR A 295 -0.86 -10.62 1.19
CA THR A 295 -1.63 -9.48 0.66
C THR A 295 -2.10 -8.58 1.80
N PHE A 296 -2.74 -9.14 2.84
CA PHE A 296 -3.21 -8.33 3.98
C PHE A 296 -2.09 -7.69 4.78
N LYS A 297 -0.99 -8.41 5.00
CA LYS A 297 0.18 -7.89 5.71
C LYS A 297 0.78 -6.70 4.96
N TRP A 298 0.97 -6.86 3.66
CA TRP A 298 1.60 -5.85 2.82
C TRP A 298 0.71 -4.62 2.68
N SER A 299 -0.60 -4.80 2.44
CA SER A 299 -1.55 -3.69 2.46
C SER A 299 -1.53 -2.96 3.82
N LEU A 300 -1.47 -3.69 4.94
CA LEU A 300 -1.39 -3.07 6.27
C LEU A 300 -0.13 -2.23 6.45
N ASP A 301 1.03 -2.74 6.05
CA ASP A 301 2.32 -2.09 6.29
C ASP A 301 2.42 -0.72 5.65
N PHE A 302 1.80 -0.57 4.48
CA PHE A 302 1.76 0.69 3.76
C PHE A 302 0.58 1.55 4.20
N THR A 303 -0.61 0.98 4.34
CA THR A 303 -1.84 1.81 4.40
C THR A 303 -2.52 1.85 5.77
N ALA A 304 -1.98 1.15 6.77
CA ALA A 304 -2.48 1.10 8.15
C ALA A 304 -3.98 0.75 8.29
N VAL A 305 -4.52 -0.08 7.38
CA VAL A 305 -5.92 -0.52 7.38
C VAL A 305 -6.30 -1.06 8.77
N LEU A 306 -7.12 -0.32 9.52
CA LEU A 306 -7.47 -0.62 10.91
C LEU A 306 -8.23 -1.93 11.07
N GLN A 307 -8.86 -2.41 10.01
CA GLN A 307 -9.54 -3.70 9.96
C GLN A 307 -8.58 -4.86 10.26
N ALA A 308 -7.29 -4.73 9.91
CA ALA A 308 -6.30 -5.80 10.07
C ALA A 308 -5.94 -6.10 11.55
N ARG A 309 -6.36 -5.23 12.49
CA ARG A 309 -6.28 -5.45 13.95
C ARG A 309 -7.10 -6.64 14.43
N HIS A 310 -8.03 -7.12 13.61
CA HIS A 310 -8.90 -8.23 13.99
C HIS A 310 -8.05 -9.48 14.29
N PRO A 311 -8.34 -10.25 15.35
CA PRO A 311 -7.54 -11.44 15.71
C PRO A 311 -7.39 -12.47 14.59
N TYR A 312 -8.43 -12.64 13.78
CA TYR A 312 -8.40 -13.53 12.61
C TYR A 312 -7.50 -13.05 11.49
N GLU A 313 -7.13 -11.76 11.45
CA GLU A 313 -6.13 -11.20 10.52
C GLU A 313 -4.75 -11.18 11.18
N LEU A 314 -4.18 -10.03 11.52
CA LEU A 314 -2.87 -9.95 12.19
C LEU A 314 -2.99 -9.94 13.71
N GLY A 315 -4.10 -9.43 14.23
CA GLY A 315 -4.32 -9.21 15.66
C GLY A 315 -3.72 -7.89 16.16
N GLY A 316 -4.28 -7.39 17.27
CA GLY A 316 -3.98 -6.03 17.77
C GLY A 316 -2.52 -5.81 18.19
N ALA A 317 -1.86 -6.81 18.77
CA ALA A 317 -0.47 -6.68 19.22
C ALA A 317 0.51 -6.53 18.04
N TYR A 318 0.35 -7.38 17.02
CA TYR A 318 1.17 -7.30 15.81
C TYR A 318 0.91 -6.00 15.05
N PHE A 319 -0.37 -5.61 14.92
CA PHE A 319 -0.73 -4.33 14.33
C PHE A 319 -0.04 -3.16 15.05
N ALA A 320 -0.09 -3.12 16.38
CA ALA A 320 0.56 -2.05 17.16
C ALA A 320 2.08 -2.05 16.96
N PHE A 321 2.70 -3.22 16.87
CA PHE A 321 4.12 -3.35 16.54
C PHE A 321 4.43 -2.70 15.18
N THR A 322 3.70 -3.04 14.11
CA THR A 322 3.88 -2.42 12.77
C THR A 322 3.70 -0.90 12.81
N MET A 323 2.71 -0.41 13.55
CA MET A 323 2.46 1.04 13.66
C MET A 323 3.58 1.80 14.37
N ILE A 324 4.33 1.14 15.24
CA ILE A 324 5.45 1.74 15.98
C ILE A 324 6.78 1.52 15.25
N SER A 325 6.97 0.36 14.62
CA SER A 325 8.22 0.01 13.96
C SER A 325 8.47 0.88 12.73
N THR A 326 7.46 1.17 11.91
CA THR A 326 7.65 1.91 10.65
C THR A 326 8.23 3.32 10.87
N PRO A 327 7.68 4.17 11.77
CA PRO A 327 8.27 5.48 12.04
C PRO A 327 9.68 5.40 12.64
N ILE A 328 9.95 4.42 13.50
CA ILE A 328 11.29 4.21 14.08
C ILE A 328 12.31 3.89 12.98
N VAL A 329 11.95 2.99 12.07
CA VAL A 329 12.80 2.63 10.93
C VAL A 329 13.02 3.84 10.02
N CYS A 330 11.97 4.61 9.73
CA CYS A 330 12.08 5.84 8.95
C CYS A 330 13.06 6.85 9.58
N LEU A 331 12.96 7.07 10.89
CA LEU A 331 13.86 7.99 11.62
C LEU A 331 15.30 7.47 11.67
N TYR A 332 15.49 6.17 11.85
CA TYR A 332 16.82 5.54 11.85
C TYR A 332 17.54 5.71 10.51
N PHE A 333 16.88 5.35 9.40
CA PHE A 333 17.47 5.52 8.07
C PHE A 333 17.59 7.00 7.67
N GLY A 334 16.70 7.87 8.16
CA GLY A 334 16.83 9.32 7.99
C GLY A 334 18.07 9.87 8.68
N TYR A 335 18.36 9.42 9.91
CA TYR A 335 19.57 9.78 10.63
C TYR A 335 20.83 9.27 9.91
N ARG A 336 20.84 8.00 9.48
CA ARG A 336 21.94 7.41 8.70
C ARG A 336 22.22 8.16 7.40
N TYR A 337 21.17 8.58 6.70
CA TYR A 337 21.28 9.36 5.47
C TYR A 337 21.88 10.76 5.74
N LEU A 338 21.49 11.42 6.83
CA LEU A 338 22.09 12.71 7.21
C LEU A 338 23.58 12.58 7.54
N GLU A 339 23.99 11.54 8.27
CA GLU A 339 25.41 11.26 8.53
C GLU A 339 26.20 11.03 7.24
N TYR A 340 25.61 10.35 6.26
CA TYR A 340 26.23 10.13 4.94
C TYR A 340 26.44 11.46 4.19
N VAL A 341 25.42 12.31 4.12
CA VAL A 341 25.48 13.60 3.41
C VAL A 341 26.46 14.56 4.10
N GLU A 342 26.43 14.66 5.44
CA GLU A 342 27.39 15.50 6.19
C GLU A 342 28.84 15.00 6.02
N GLY A 343 29.05 13.69 5.81
CA GLY A 343 30.35 13.12 5.53
C GLY A 343 30.92 13.47 4.16
N GLU A 344 30.08 13.55 3.12
CA GLU A 344 30.48 13.98 1.77
C GLU A 344 30.84 15.46 1.72
N ASP A 345 30.00 16.34 2.29
CA ASP A 345 30.25 17.79 2.29
C ASP A 345 31.57 18.16 2.99
N VAL A 346 31.93 17.46 4.09
CA VAL A 346 33.20 17.69 4.80
C VAL A 346 34.41 17.20 4.01
N GLN A 347 34.29 16.08 3.29
CA GLN A 347 35.39 15.51 2.50
C GLN A 347 35.67 16.34 1.24
N ASP A 348 34.62 16.83 0.57
CA ASP A 348 34.74 17.71 -0.60
C ASP A 348 35.26 19.11 -0.21
N ASP A 349 34.83 19.66 0.93
CA ASP A 349 35.39 20.91 1.46
C ASP A 349 36.88 20.75 1.85
N LEU A 350 37.27 19.63 2.46
CA LEU A 350 38.68 19.33 2.76
C LEU A 350 39.50 19.17 1.49
N ASN A 351 39.02 18.42 0.50
CA ASN A 351 39.70 18.24 -0.79
C ASN A 351 39.84 19.58 -1.54
N TYR A 352 38.83 20.45 -1.49
CA TYR A 352 38.89 21.80 -2.06
C TYR A 352 39.92 22.68 -1.33
N VAL A 353 39.97 22.64 -0.01
CA VAL A 353 40.97 23.37 0.80
C VAL A 353 42.39 22.88 0.52
N PHE A 354 42.63 21.57 0.51
CA PHE A 354 43.94 20.99 0.21
C PHE A 354 44.37 21.24 -1.25
N ALA A 355 43.44 21.23 -2.20
CA ALA A 355 43.74 21.59 -3.59
C ALA A 355 44.15 23.07 -3.73
N LYS A 356 43.52 23.97 -2.97
CA LYS A 356 43.85 25.41 -2.96
C LYS A 356 45.20 25.70 -2.32
N GLU A 357 45.57 24.95 -1.28
CA GLU A 357 46.87 25.07 -0.60
C GLU A 357 48.03 24.55 -1.47
N GLN A 358 47.82 23.50 -2.28
CA GLN A 358 48.77 23.01 -3.28
C GLN A 358 49.02 24.03 -4.40
N VAL A 359 47.98 24.71 -4.89
CA VAL A 359 48.10 25.77 -5.90
C VAL A 359 48.84 27.00 -5.34
N SER A 360 48.52 27.42 -4.11
CA SER A 360 49.22 28.52 -3.43
C SER A 360 50.70 28.25 -3.17
N ASN A 361 51.08 27.01 -2.88
CA ASN A 361 52.48 26.64 -2.67
C ASN A 361 53.27 26.55 -3.97
N ASN A 362 52.64 26.17 -5.09
CA ASN A 362 53.30 26.17 -6.40
C ASN A 362 53.55 27.60 -6.93
N ASP A 363 52.63 28.53 -6.69
CA ASP A 363 52.77 29.93 -7.12
C ASP A 363 53.84 30.70 -6.32
N THR A 364 54.10 30.33 -5.07
CA THR A 364 55.14 30.96 -4.24
C THR A 364 56.55 30.46 -4.56
N THR A 365 56.71 29.24 -5.08
CA THR A 365 58.01 28.72 -5.56
C THR A 365 58.47 29.30 -6.90
N GLN A 366 57.60 29.94 -7.69
CA GLN A 366 58.00 30.56 -8.97
C GLN A 366 58.66 31.95 -8.83
N TRP A 367 58.70 32.54 -7.63
CA TRP A 367 59.28 33.87 -7.41
C TRP A 367 60.71 33.85 -6.80
N HIS A 368 61.33 32.67 -6.66
CA HIS A 368 62.65 32.53 -6.03
C HIS A 368 63.74 31.83 -6.86
N ASN A 369 63.59 31.75 -8.19
CA ASN A 369 64.69 31.34 -9.10
C ASN A 369 65.04 32.43 -10.09
#